data_AF-A0A7M2QMX7-F1
#
_entry.id   AF-A0A7M2QMX7-F1
#
_cell.length_a   1.000
_cell.length_b   1.000
_cell.length_c   1.000
_cell.angle_alpha   90.00
_cell.angle_beta   90.00
_cell.angle_gamma   90.00
#
_symmetry.space_group_name_H-M   'P 1'
#
loop_
_entity.id
_entity.type
_entity.pdbx_description
1 polymer ?
#
loop_
_entity_poly.entity_id
_entity_poly.type
_entity_poly.pdbx_seq_one_letter_code
_entity_poly.pdbx_strand_id
1 'polypeptide(L)'
;MKLSALELMDLSDKLDELMSKTATATGLDLLDVSDEIDQVMQQMGYGAATGANPEELPQTDNVPQLVADFLADKFLKQNSEAFISTLQDLSQYVGTYIDLDQVKQHTASWIDANVQEAA
;
A
#
# COMPACT_ATOMS: atom_id res chain seq x y z
N MET A 1 16.03 -11.33 -21.74
CA MET A 1 16.90 -10.62 -22.71
C MET A 1 17.35 -9.34 -22.01
N LYS A 2 18.65 -9.04 -21.99
CA LYS A 2 19.19 -7.87 -21.28
C LYS A 2 18.99 -6.67 -22.21
N LEU A 3 18.14 -5.70 -21.84
CA LEU A 3 17.91 -4.50 -22.65
C LEU A 3 19.24 -3.85 -23.01
N SER A 4 19.37 -3.46 -24.27
CA SER A 4 20.55 -2.74 -24.73
C SER A 4 20.57 -1.34 -24.10
N ALA A 5 21.75 -0.76 -23.91
CA ALA A 5 21.89 0.57 -23.30
C ALA A 5 21.10 1.67 -24.06
N LEU A 6 20.89 1.50 -25.37
CA LEU A 6 20.06 2.38 -26.19
C LEU A 6 18.55 2.20 -25.92
N GLU A 7 18.09 0.97 -25.67
CA GLU A 7 16.68 0.70 -25.35
C GLU A 7 16.34 1.20 -23.94
N LEU A 8 17.28 1.14 -23.00
CA LEU A 8 17.12 1.75 -21.68
C LEU A 8 17.06 3.28 -21.76
N MET A 9 17.84 3.90 -22.65
CA MET A 9 17.81 5.35 -22.85
C MET A 9 16.46 5.79 -23.43
N ASP A 10 15.97 5.12 -24.47
CA ASP A 10 14.66 5.40 -25.09
C ASP A 10 13.49 5.21 -24.11
N LEU A 11 13.53 4.13 -23.32
CA LEU A 11 12.52 3.89 -22.27
C LEU A 11 12.61 4.91 -21.12
N SER A 12 13.79 5.44 -20.82
CA SER A 12 13.96 6.48 -19.80
C SER A 12 13.40 7.82 -20.28
N ASP A 13 13.68 8.22 -21.53
CA ASP A 13 13.10 9.41 -22.16
C ASP A 13 11.56 9.30 -22.22
N LYS A 14 11.04 8.12 -22.59
CA LYS A 14 9.60 7.87 -22.63
C LYS A 14 8.95 7.92 -21.24
N LEU A 15 9.61 7.38 -20.22
CA LEU A 15 9.13 7.45 -18.84
C LEU A 15 9.08 8.90 -18.33
N ASP A 16 10.09 9.72 -18.66
CA ASP A 16 10.14 11.12 -18.23
C ASP A 16 9.01 11.96 -18.87
N GLU A 17 8.74 11.73 -20.17
CA GLU A 17 7.63 12.37 -20.88
C GLU A 17 6.27 11.97 -20.29
N LEU A 18 6.08 10.68 -19.98
CA LEU A 18 4.87 10.19 -19.34
C LEU A 18 4.71 10.74 -17.92
N MET A 19 5.78 10.82 -17.12
CA MET A 19 5.72 11.43 -15.78
C MET A 19 5.38 12.92 -15.84
N SER A 20 5.90 13.65 -16.82
CA SER A 20 5.53 15.04 -17.05
C SER A 20 4.06 15.18 -17.44
N LYS A 21 3.50 14.22 -18.20
CA LYS A 21 2.07 14.16 -18.49
C LYS A 21 1.25 13.86 -17.24
N THR A 22 1.64 12.88 -16.43
CA THR A 22 0.96 12.50 -15.18
C THR A 22 0.81 13.67 -14.23
N ALA A 23 1.81 14.55 -14.14
CA ALA A 23 1.76 15.75 -13.30
C ALA A 23 0.64 16.74 -13.70
N THR A 24 0.14 16.64 -14.93
CA THR A 24 -0.91 17.51 -15.48
C THR A 24 -2.21 16.76 -15.81
N ALA A 25 -2.15 15.44 -15.89
CA ALA A 25 -3.29 14.56 -16.15
C ALA A 25 -4.21 14.48 -14.93
N THR A 26 -5.52 14.39 -15.15
CA THR A 26 -6.50 14.26 -14.07
C THR A 26 -7.62 13.29 -14.45
N GLY A 27 -8.18 12.59 -13.45
CA GLY A 27 -9.28 11.64 -13.67
C GLY A 27 -8.87 10.45 -14.52
N LEU A 28 -9.64 10.18 -15.60
CA LEU A 28 -9.40 9.04 -16.49
C LEU A 28 -8.11 9.17 -17.31
N ASP A 29 -7.67 10.39 -17.61
CA ASP A 29 -6.42 10.65 -18.34
C ASP A 29 -5.21 10.26 -17.49
N LEU A 30 -5.29 10.49 -16.17
CA LEU A 30 -4.24 10.07 -15.25
C LEU A 30 -4.15 8.54 -15.16
N LEU A 31 -5.27 7.83 -15.25
CA LEU A 31 -5.30 6.38 -15.25
C LEU A 31 -4.61 5.81 -16.51
N ASP A 32 -4.93 6.36 -17.69
CA ASP A 32 -4.33 5.95 -18.96
C ASP A 32 -2.81 6.18 -18.98
N VAL A 33 -2.37 7.37 -18.54
CA VAL A 33 -0.94 7.71 -18.46
C VAL A 33 -0.22 6.85 -17.40
N SER A 34 -0.89 6.49 -16.30
CA SER A 34 -0.31 5.63 -15.26
C SER A 34 -0.12 4.20 -15.75
N ASP A 35 -1.07 3.65 -16.52
CA ASP A 35 -0.95 2.33 -17.17
C ASP A 35 0.23 2.31 -18.16
N GLU A 36 0.39 3.37 -18.97
CA GLU A 36 1.53 3.50 -19.88
C GLU A 36 2.88 3.56 -19.14
N ILE A 37 2.94 4.25 -18.00
CA ILE A 37 4.13 4.30 -17.14
C ILE A 37 4.48 2.92 -16.62
N ASP A 38 3.49 2.18 -16.12
CA ASP A 38 3.69 0.84 -15.57
C ASP A 38 4.24 -0.12 -16.63
N GLN A 39 3.71 -0.07 -17.86
CA GLN A 39 4.24 -0.83 -18.98
C GLN A 39 5.70 -0.49 -19.29
N VAL A 40 6.07 0.79 -19.30
CA VAL A 40 7.45 1.23 -19.55
C VAL A 40 8.38 0.78 -18.42
N MET A 41 7.93 0.84 -17.15
CA MET A 41 8.68 0.37 -15.99
C MET A 41 8.86 -1.16 -15.98
N GLN A 42 7.83 -1.92 -16.39
CA GLN A 42 7.92 -3.36 -16.61
C GLN A 42 8.93 -3.71 -17.70
N GLN A 43 8.92 -2.98 -18.82
CA GLN A 43 9.88 -3.17 -19.91
C GLN A 43 11.31 -2.85 -19.48
N MET A 44 11.52 -1.89 -18.58
CA MET A 44 12.85 -1.60 -18.01
C MET A 44 13.30 -2.58 -16.92
N GLY A 45 12.46 -3.55 -16.53
CA GLY A 45 12.78 -4.54 -15.51
C GLY A 45 12.58 -4.06 -14.07
N TYR A 46 11.92 -2.90 -13.88
CA TYR A 46 11.48 -2.43 -12.56
C TYR A 46 10.16 -3.07 -12.13
N GLY A 47 9.39 -3.65 -13.07
CA GLY A 47 8.13 -4.35 -12.80
C GLY A 47 8.27 -5.88 -12.72
N ALA A 48 9.14 -6.38 -11.84
CA ALA A 48 9.20 -7.81 -11.55
C ALA A 48 9.37 -8.09 -10.05
N ALA A 49 8.31 -7.83 -9.29
CA ALA A 49 7.94 -8.73 -8.21
C ALA A 49 6.78 -9.61 -8.71
N THR A 50 7.17 -10.75 -9.28
CA THR A 50 6.40 -12.00 -9.38
C THR A 50 5.16 -12.03 -10.30
N GLY A 51 5.05 -13.12 -11.08
CA GLY A 51 3.81 -13.45 -11.76
C GLY A 51 2.69 -13.58 -10.74
N ALA A 52 1.73 -12.65 -10.81
CA ALA A 52 0.49 -12.72 -10.07
C ALA A 52 -0.61 -13.17 -11.04
N ASN A 53 -1.29 -14.22 -10.61
CA ASN A 53 -2.58 -14.65 -11.08
C ASN A 53 -3.53 -13.43 -11.24
N PRO A 54 -4.46 -13.39 -12.22
CA PRO A 54 -5.42 -12.28 -12.40
C PRO A 54 -6.39 -11.99 -11.23
N GLU A 55 -6.14 -12.54 -10.04
CA GLU A 55 -6.99 -12.42 -8.85
C GLU A 55 -6.28 -11.79 -7.64
N GLU A 56 -5.01 -11.36 -7.77
CA GLU A 56 -4.28 -10.73 -6.67
C GLU A 56 -3.85 -9.33 -7.10
N LEU A 57 -4.74 -8.36 -6.83
CA LEU A 57 -4.45 -6.93 -6.83
C LEU A 57 -3.12 -6.72 -6.06
N PRO A 58 -2.12 -6.02 -6.62
CA PRO A 58 -0.94 -5.65 -5.86
C PRO A 58 -1.39 -4.77 -4.70
N GLN A 59 -1.42 -5.35 -3.50
CA GLN A 59 -1.81 -4.66 -2.30
C GLN A 59 -0.71 -3.67 -1.96
N THR A 60 -0.88 -2.44 -2.43
CA THR A 60 -0.37 -1.18 -1.86
C THR A 60 0.92 -1.33 -1.05
N ASP A 61 2.01 -1.41 -1.79
CA ASP A 61 3.34 -1.01 -1.33
C ASP A 61 3.24 0.28 -0.51
N ASN A 62 3.90 0.27 0.67
CA ASN A 62 4.20 1.37 1.61
C ASN A 62 3.43 1.45 2.93
N VAL A 63 2.33 0.72 3.16
CA VAL A 63 1.78 0.59 4.53
C VAL A 63 1.71 -0.90 4.88
N PRO A 64 2.34 -1.34 5.99
CA PRO A 64 2.18 -2.72 6.46
C PRO A 64 0.68 -3.02 6.56
N GLN A 65 0.24 -4.11 5.93
CA GLN A 65 -1.19 -4.43 5.90
C GLN A 65 -1.80 -4.46 7.31
N LEU A 66 -1.01 -4.84 8.30
CA LEU A 66 -1.35 -4.74 9.73
C LEU A 66 -1.77 -3.32 10.16
N VAL A 67 -1.03 -2.28 9.76
CA VAL A 67 -1.35 -0.89 10.09
C VAL A 67 -2.59 -0.43 9.34
N ALA A 68 -2.70 -0.80 8.06
CA ALA A 68 -3.88 -0.48 7.24
C ALA A 68 -5.14 -1.15 7.80
N ASP A 69 -5.08 -2.44 8.13
CA ASP A 69 -6.17 -3.19 8.75
C ASP A 69 -6.50 -2.64 10.16
N PHE A 70 -5.51 -2.10 10.89
CA PHE A 70 -5.72 -1.49 12.20
C PHE A 70 -6.43 -0.15 12.12
N LEU A 71 -6.01 0.72 11.21
CA LEU A 71 -6.69 2.00 10.94
C LEU A 71 -8.07 1.78 10.30
N ALA A 72 -8.23 0.72 9.51
CA ALA A 72 -9.50 0.31 8.93
C ALA A 72 -10.42 -0.39 9.93
N ASP A 73 -10.07 -0.38 11.22
CA ASP A 73 -10.98 -0.77 12.29
C ASP A 73 -11.40 -2.26 12.17
N LYS A 74 -10.63 -3.07 11.43
CA LYS A 74 -10.92 -4.50 11.20
C LYS A 74 -10.69 -5.35 12.43
N PHE A 75 -9.85 -4.89 13.35
CA PHE A 75 -9.54 -5.58 14.58
C PHE A 75 -10.50 -5.26 15.72
N LEU A 76 -11.48 -4.34 15.52
CA LEU A 76 -12.54 -4.01 16.49
C LEU A 76 -13.34 -5.20 16.99
N LYS A 77 -13.33 -6.34 16.29
CA LYS A 77 -14.05 -7.56 16.68
C LYS A 77 -13.12 -8.72 17.07
N GLN A 78 -11.81 -8.48 17.15
CA GLN A 78 -10.87 -9.48 17.62
C GLN A 78 -10.99 -9.67 19.14
N ASN A 79 -10.76 -10.91 19.61
CA ASN A 79 -10.66 -11.18 21.03
C ASN A 79 -9.43 -10.49 21.65
N SER A 80 -9.44 -10.30 22.97
CA SER A 80 -8.39 -9.59 23.70
C SER A 80 -6.98 -10.11 23.44
N GLU A 81 -6.78 -11.43 23.35
CA GLU A 81 -5.45 -12.00 23.10
C GLU A 81 -4.97 -11.71 21.68
N ALA A 82 -5.84 -11.87 20.68
CA ALA A 82 -5.47 -11.57 19.30
C ALA A 82 -5.24 -10.07 19.09
N PHE A 83 -6.03 -9.21 19.75
CA PHE A 83 -5.83 -7.76 19.70
C PHE A 83 -4.51 -7.34 20.36
N ILE A 84 -4.13 -7.94 21.50
CA ILE A 84 -2.83 -7.68 22.16
C ILE A 84 -1.67 -8.12 21.26
N SER A 85 -1.76 -9.29 20.60
CA SER A 85 -0.76 -9.72 19.62
C SER A 85 -0.66 -8.74 18.44
N THR A 86 -1.79 -8.31 17.88
CA THR A 86 -1.85 -7.28 16.83
C THR A 86 -1.18 -5.99 17.28
N LEU A 87 -1.46 -5.50 18.49
CA LEU A 87 -0.83 -4.29 19.04
C LEU A 87 0.69 -4.45 19.24
N GLN A 88 1.14 -5.64 19.65
CA GLN A 88 2.56 -5.93 19.82
C GLN A 88 3.28 -5.90 18.47
N ASP A 89 2.72 -6.54 17.44
CA ASP A 89 3.22 -6.44 16.07
C ASP A 89 3.09 -5.02 15.52
N LEU A 90 2.05 -4.28 15.90
CA LEU A 90 1.85 -2.90 15.46
C LEU A 90 2.89 -1.95 16.07
N SER A 91 3.37 -2.24 17.28
CA SER A 91 4.32 -1.39 18.01
C SER A 91 5.61 -1.08 17.24
N GLN A 92 6.07 -1.99 16.37
CA GLN A 92 7.25 -1.78 15.54
C GLN A 92 7.02 -0.75 14.41
N TYR A 93 5.76 -0.50 14.06
CA TYR A 93 5.34 0.46 13.05
C TYR A 93 4.89 1.80 13.66
N VAL A 94 4.77 1.86 14.99
CA VAL A 94 4.42 3.07 15.72
C VAL A 94 5.55 4.09 15.61
N GLY A 95 5.22 5.31 15.17
CA GLY A 95 6.17 6.39 14.88
C GLY A 95 6.75 6.37 13.46
N THR A 96 6.46 5.33 12.68
CA THR A 96 6.82 5.26 11.25
C THR A 96 5.59 5.35 10.35
N TYR A 97 4.57 4.54 10.64
CA TYR A 97 3.34 4.44 9.83
C TYR A 97 2.07 4.75 10.63
N ILE A 98 2.13 4.69 11.96
CA ILE A 98 1.00 4.98 12.84
C ILE A 98 1.45 5.71 14.10
N ASP A 99 0.67 6.67 14.56
CA ASP A 99 0.98 7.42 15.78
C ASP A 99 0.44 6.75 17.03
N LEU A 100 1.13 6.96 18.16
CA LEU A 100 0.68 6.55 19.49
C LEU A 100 -0.75 7.05 19.80
N ASP A 101 -1.13 8.22 19.28
CA ASP A 101 -2.47 8.74 19.47
C ASP A 101 -3.53 7.93 18.70
N GLN A 102 -3.24 7.57 17.45
CA GLN A 102 -4.10 6.69 16.66
C GLN A 102 -4.23 5.32 17.31
N VAL A 103 -3.14 4.73 17.80
CA VAL A 103 -3.17 3.45 18.52
C VAL A 103 -4.10 3.50 19.72
N LYS A 104 -4.01 4.54 20.55
CA LYS A 104 -4.91 4.73 21.70
C LYS A 104 -6.36 4.91 21.27
N GLN A 105 -6.63 5.70 20.22
CA GLN A 105 -7.99 5.94 19.72
C GLN A 105 -8.65 4.64 19.26
N HIS A 106 -7.97 3.87 18.40
CA HIS A 106 -8.49 2.58 17.91
C HIS A 106 -8.55 1.52 19.02
N THR A 107 -7.61 1.53 19.98
CA THR A 107 -7.70 0.68 21.18
C THR A 107 -8.90 1.05 22.05
N ALA A 108 -9.19 2.34 22.22
CA ALA A 108 -10.36 2.78 22.98
C ALA A 108 -11.66 2.39 22.27
N SER A 109 -11.73 2.51 20.94
CA SER A 109 -12.85 2.01 20.14
C SER A 109 -13.00 0.49 20.26
N TRP A 110 -11.88 -0.25 20.21
CA TRP A 110 -11.86 -1.70 20.43
C TRP A 110 -12.41 -2.07 21.80
N ILE A 111 -11.97 -1.37 22.85
CA ILE A 111 -12.49 -1.55 24.21
C ILE A 111 -13.98 -1.24 24.23
N ASP A 112 -14.45 -0.12 23.67
CA ASP A 112 -15.88 0.22 23.66
C ASP A 112 -16.74 -0.85 22.97
N ALA A 113 -16.28 -1.34 21.81
CA ALA A 113 -16.97 -2.36 21.03
C ALA A 113 -16.97 -3.75 21.69
N ASN A 114 -15.90 -4.12 22.40
CA ASN A 114 -15.77 -5.47 23.02
C ASN A 114 -16.20 -5.49 24.49
N VAL A 115 -16.12 -4.38 25.22
CA VAL A 115 -16.54 -4.28 26.61
C VAL A 115 -18.06 -4.17 26.72
N GLN A 116 -18.76 -3.67 25.70
CA GLN A 116 -20.24 -3.75 25.65
C GLN A 116 -20.78 -5.19 25.67
N GLU A 117 -20.04 -6.18 25.18
CA GLU A 117 -20.48 -7.59 25.24
C GLU A 117 -20.28 -8.25 26.62
N ALA A 118 -19.70 -7.54 27.60
CA ALA A 118 -19.50 -8.05 28.96
C ALA A 118 -20.48 -7.49 30.01
N ALA A 119 -21.49 -6.72 29.60
CA ALA A 119 -22.51 -6.11 30.49
C ALA A 119 -23.88 -6.80 30.41
#